data_AF-A0AB34IGP9-F1
#
_entry.id   AF-A0AB34IGP9-F1
#
_cell.length_a   1.000
_cell.length_b   1.000
_cell.length_c   1.000
_cell.angle_alpha   90.00
_cell.angle_beta   90.00
_cell.angle_gamma   90.00
#
_symmetry.space_group_name_H-M   'P 1'
#
loop_
_entity.id
_entity.type
_entity.pdbx_description
1 polymer ?
#
loop_
_entity_poly.entity_id
_entity_poly.type
_entity_poly.pdbx_seq_one_letter_code
_entity_poly.pdbx_strand_id
1 'polypeptide(L)'
;MRLVALLLPCAALSLRPTPRPASNHPHRIFGRRSALGLGWVATHGFTPLTAQAYDSVKSAEPTFEELEKKRLARRAQMESSRKRVKPYLDALTSAADGKSFAKAADDLSLWLIGEGKLPEGLDASLIRDLIQDAYKALPMEKYYCEETRTNQGICFTPGPAAEDAYKAVIRELRKASSSKGKGALMSDGVSAANSAAF
;
A
#
# COMPACT_ATOMS: atom_id res chain seq x y z
N MET A 1 41.75 -38.03 -9.52
CA MET A 1 42.77 -37.01 -9.83
C MET A 1 42.42 -36.32 -11.13
N ARG A 2 41.99 -35.05 -11.06
CA ARG A 2 42.37 -33.94 -11.96
C ARG A 2 41.57 -32.70 -11.55
N LEU A 3 42.22 -31.90 -10.72
CA LEU A 3 41.99 -30.48 -10.54
C LEU A 3 42.11 -29.78 -11.90
N VAL A 4 41.16 -28.91 -12.23
CA VAL A 4 41.45 -27.69 -12.99
C VAL A 4 40.63 -26.57 -12.37
N ALA A 5 41.32 -25.80 -11.54
CA ALA A 5 40.91 -24.46 -11.14
C ALA A 5 41.16 -23.51 -12.32
N LEU A 6 40.16 -22.69 -12.66
CA LEU A 6 40.37 -21.48 -13.45
C LEU A 6 39.68 -20.31 -12.74
N LEU A 7 40.52 -19.59 -12.01
CA LEU A 7 40.40 -18.19 -11.66
C LEU A 7 40.21 -17.35 -12.93
N LEU A 8 39.33 -16.33 -12.90
CA LEU A 8 39.54 -14.97 -13.45
C LEU A 8 38.30 -14.08 -13.16
N PRO A 9 38.36 -12.73 -13.27
CA PRO A 9 38.29 -11.87 -12.09
C PRO A 9 37.14 -10.84 -12.11
N CYS A 10 36.95 -10.28 -10.91
CA CYS A 10 36.40 -8.98 -10.56
C CYS A 10 36.38 -7.93 -11.70
N ALA A 11 35.18 -7.49 -12.10
CA ALA A 11 34.98 -6.23 -12.82
C ALA A 11 33.86 -5.45 -12.10
N ALA A 12 34.28 -4.61 -11.15
CA ALA A 12 33.46 -3.58 -10.54
C ALA A 12 33.15 -2.50 -11.58
N LEU A 13 31.91 -2.45 -12.08
CA LEU A 13 31.45 -1.34 -12.92
C LEU A 13 30.75 -0.30 -12.04
N SER A 14 31.48 0.80 -11.87
CA SER A 14 31.16 2.04 -11.18
C SER A 14 29.78 2.61 -11.55
N LEU A 15 28.94 2.79 -10.53
CA LEU A 15 27.80 3.70 -10.51
C LEU A 15 28.30 5.14 -10.71
N ARG A 16 27.87 5.80 -11.79
CA ARG A 16 27.95 7.27 -11.92
C ARG A 16 26.54 7.87 -11.94
N PRO A 17 26.09 8.50 -10.84
CA PRO A 17 24.91 9.35 -10.88
C PRO A 17 25.25 10.68 -11.56
N THR A 18 24.56 10.99 -12.65
CA THR A 18 24.61 12.30 -13.31
C THR A 18 23.83 13.34 -12.50
N PRO A 19 24.41 14.48 -12.10
CA PRO A 19 23.64 15.56 -11.48
C PRO A 19 22.77 16.28 -12.51
N ARG A 20 21.46 16.39 -12.24
CA ARG A 20 20.56 17.29 -12.99
C ARG A 20 20.84 18.74 -12.60
N PRO A 21 20.87 19.69 -13.55
CA PRO A 21 20.98 21.11 -13.25
C PRO A 21 19.70 21.64 -12.60
N ALA A 22 19.88 22.36 -11.48
CA ALA A 22 18.84 23.11 -10.80
C ALA A 22 18.47 24.35 -11.62
N SER A 23 17.22 24.43 -12.08
CA SER A 23 16.67 25.64 -12.67
C SER A 23 16.20 26.59 -11.57
N ASN A 24 16.99 27.64 -11.34
CA ASN A 24 16.67 28.80 -10.52
C ASN A 24 15.57 29.64 -11.18
N HIS A 25 14.38 29.72 -10.57
CA HIS A 25 13.48 30.84 -10.78
C HIS A 25 13.17 31.52 -9.43
N PRO A 26 13.38 32.84 -9.33
CA PRO A 26 13.29 33.56 -8.07
C PRO A 26 11.84 33.64 -7.57
N HIS A 27 11.69 33.39 -6.27
CA HIS A 27 10.51 33.73 -5.50
C HIS A 27 10.11 35.19 -5.74
N ARG A 28 8.85 35.41 -6.11
CA ARG A 28 8.25 36.75 -6.09
C ARG A 28 8.21 37.25 -4.65
N ILE A 29 9.11 38.18 -4.36
CA ILE A 29 9.20 38.98 -3.14
C ILE A 29 8.07 40.02 -3.17
N PHE A 30 7.28 40.02 -2.08
CA PHE A 30 6.47 41.08 -1.47
C PHE A 30 5.80 42.16 -2.34
N GLY A 31 4.49 42.30 -2.17
CA GLY A 31 3.79 43.54 -2.48
C GLY A 31 2.28 43.49 -2.22
N ARG A 32 1.85 43.92 -1.02
CA ARG A 32 0.58 44.59 -0.62
C ARG A 32 0.27 44.32 0.85
N ARG A 33 1.16 44.81 1.74
CA ARG A 33 0.69 45.29 3.03
C ARG A 33 -0.01 46.62 2.77
N SER A 34 -1.33 46.60 2.81
CA SER A 34 -2.21 47.76 2.97
C SER A 34 -3.30 47.29 3.93
N ALA A 35 -3.08 47.42 5.25
CA ALA A 35 -3.53 48.59 5.99
C ALA A 35 -5.05 48.78 5.91
N LEU A 36 -5.79 47.99 6.68
CA LEU A 36 -7.12 48.27 7.24
C LEU A 36 -7.19 47.40 8.51
N GLY A 37 -7.41 47.87 9.72
CA GLY A 37 -7.82 49.15 10.24
C GLY A 37 -8.30 48.81 11.65
N LEU A 38 -7.67 49.39 12.67
CA LEU A 38 -8.19 49.39 14.03
C LEU A 38 -9.58 50.06 13.99
N GLY A 39 -10.59 49.37 14.53
CA GLY A 39 -11.90 49.97 14.76
C GLY A 39 -13.03 49.03 14.38
N TRP A 40 -13.55 48.31 15.35
CA TRP A 40 -14.92 48.50 15.82
C TRP A 40 -15.09 47.76 17.14
N VAL A 41 -14.94 48.52 18.22
CA VAL A 41 -15.52 48.20 19.52
C VAL A 41 -17.03 48.34 19.34
N ALA A 42 -17.76 47.22 19.33
CA ALA A 42 -19.18 47.21 19.62
C ALA A 42 -19.60 45.82 20.10
N THR A 43 -19.64 45.71 21.43
CA THR A 43 -20.70 45.03 22.17
C THR A 43 -20.98 43.57 21.84
N HIS A 44 -20.13 42.64 22.28
CA HIS A 44 -20.57 41.36 22.85
C HIS A 44 -19.52 40.86 23.86
N GLY A 45 -19.93 40.80 25.14
CA GLY A 45 -19.38 39.93 26.18
C GLY A 45 -17.86 39.94 26.36
N PHE A 46 -17.36 40.80 27.25
CA PHE A 46 -16.06 40.63 27.87
C PHE A 46 -16.11 39.38 28.77
N THR A 47 -15.98 38.18 28.19
CA THR A 47 -15.50 37.02 28.95
C THR A 47 -13.98 37.14 28.98
N PRO A 48 -13.33 37.27 30.16
CA PRO A 48 -11.89 37.13 30.22
C PRO A 48 -11.56 35.72 29.72
N LEU A 49 -11.05 35.64 28.50
CA LEU A 49 -10.36 34.47 27.98
C LEU A 49 -9.13 34.31 28.88
N THR A 50 -9.30 33.59 29.98
CA THR A 50 -8.21 33.12 30.80
C THR A 50 -7.27 32.36 29.87
N ALA A 51 -6.05 32.87 29.75
CA ALA A 51 -4.93 32.24 29.07
C ALA A 51 -4.51 30.97 29.81
N GLN A 52 -5.38 29.95 29.78
CA GLN A 52 -5.14 28.60 30.29
C GLN A 52 -5.09 27.56 29.17
N ALA A 53 -4.81 27.97 27.93
CA ALA A 53 -4.70 27.04 26.81
C ALA A 53 -3.37 26.28 26.76
N TYR A 54 -2.38 26.62 27.61
CA TYR A 54 -1.03 26.06 27.53
C TYR A 54 -0.49 25.41 28.81
N ASP A 55 -1.28 25.30 29.89
CA ASP A 55 -0.72 24.94 31.21
C ASP A 55 -1.30 23.67 31.86
N SER A 56 -1.77 22.72 31.06
CA SER A 56 -1.93 21.33 31.53
C SER A 56 -2.05 20.32 30.38
N VAL A 57 -0.98 20.14 29.61
CA VAL A 57 -0.81 18.85 28.93
C VAL A 57 -0.52 17.84 30.02
N LYS A 58 -1.55 17.16 30.55
CA LYS A 58 -1.35 15.97 31.37
C LYS A 58 -0.71 14.93 30.46
N SER A 59 0.62 14.82 30.51
CA SER A 59 1.37 13.70 29.96
C SER A 59 1.04 12.45 30.79
N ALA A 60 -0.18 11.92 30.64
CA ALA A 60 -0.51 10.59 31.11
C ALA A 60 0.15 9.62 30.14
N GLU A 61 1.43 9.32 30.37
CA GLU A 61 2.09 8.22 29.69
C GLU A 61 1.27 6.95 29.99
N PRO A 62 0.82 6.20 28.96
CA PRO A 62 0.07 4.99 29.20
C PRO A 62 0.95 4.02 30.00
N THR A 63 0.40 3.51 31.09
CA THR A 63 1.12 2.53 31.92
C THR A 63 1.51 1.31 31.09
N PHE A 64 2.65 0.68 31.40
CA PHE A 64 3.15 -0.48 30.65
C PHE A 64 2.09 -1.59 30.52
N GLU A 65 1.28 -1.80 31.55
CA GLU A 65 0.18 -2.77 31.55
C GLU A 65 -0.91 -2.45 30.52
N GLU A 66 -1.24 -1.17 30.32
CA GLU A 66 -2.21 -0.75 29.29
C GLU A 66 -1.65 -0.95 27.88
N LEU A 67 -0.35 -0.73 27.68
CA LEU A 67 0.31 -1.00 26.40
C LEU A 67 0.38 -2.49 26.10
N GLU A 68 0.63 -3.34 27.10
CA GLU A 68 0.61 -4.79 26.93
C GLU A 68 -0.78 -5.32 26.61
N LYS A 69 -1.82 -4.84 27.31
CA LYS A 69 -3.22 -5.18 26.99
C LYS A 69 -3.59 -4.76 25.56
N LYS A 70 -3.18 -3.57 25.11
CA LYS A 70 -3.39 -3.11 23.72
C LYS A 70 -2.63 -3.99 22.71
N ARG A 71 -1.40 -4.43 23.02
CA ARG A 71 -0.62 -5.34 22.17
C ARG A 71 -1.32 -6.70 22.03
N LEU A 72 -1.80 -7.27 23.13
CA LEU A 72 -2.53 -8.55 23.12
C LEU A 72 -3.85 -8.45 22.35
N ALA A 73 -4.62 -7.38 22.57
CA ALA A 73 -5.86 -7.13 21.83
C ALA A 73 -5.61 -7.02 20.32
N ARG A 74 -4.54 -6.29 19.91
CA ARG A 74 -4.16 -6.18 18.50
C ARG A 74 -3.77 -7.53 17.90
N ARG A 75 -2.99 -8.34 18.62
CA ARG A 75 -2.61 -9.69 18.17
C ARG A 75 -3.83 -10.59 17.96
N ALA A 76 -4.78 -10.58 18.90
CA ALA A 76 -6.02 -11.35 18.79
C ALA A 76 -6.85 -10.90 17.58
N GLN A 77 -6.96 -9.59 17.34
CA GLN A 77 -7.62 -9.05 16.15
C GLN A 77 -6.93 -9.52 14.86
N MET A 78 -5.60 -9.41 14.76
CA MET A 78 -4.85 -9.87 13.60
C MET A 78 -5.04 -11.36 13.32
N GLU A 79 -5.04 -12.19 14.36
CA GLU A 79 -5.23 -13.64 14.22
C GLU A 79 -6.65 -13.97 13.74
N SER A 80 -7.66 -13.26 14.28
CA SER A 80 -9.05 -13.42 13.84
C SER A 80 -9.24 -13.02 12.37
N SER A 81 -8.64 -11.92 11.93
CA SER A 81 -8.65 -11.47 10.54
C SER A 81 -7.98 -12.47 9.62
N ARG A 82 -6.83 -13.02 10.02
CA ARG A 82 -6.14 -14.08 9.27
C ARG A 82 -7.01 -15.34 9.13
N LYS A 83 -7.68 -15.76 10.20
CA LYS A 83 -8.59 -16.91 10.17
C LYS A 83 -9.76 -16.72 9.20
N ARG A 84 -10.29 -15.50 9.10
CA ARG A 84 -11.39 -15.17 8.17
C ARG A 84 -10.96 -15.22 6.70
N VAL A 85 -9.72 -14.81 6.40
CA VAL A 85 -9.21 -14.73 5.02
C VAL A 85 -8.65 -16.05 4.49
N LYS A 86 -8.10 -16.88 5.37
CA LYS A 86 -7.56 -18.21 5.03
C LYS A 86 -8.43 -19.03 4.07
N PRO A 87 -9.74 -19.26 4.30
CA PRO A 87 -10.54 -20.09 3.41
C PRO A 87 -10.60 -19.56 1.98
N TYR A 88 -10.60 -18.24 1.79
CA TYR A 88 -10.59 -17.63 0.45
C TYR A 88 -9.23 -17.81 -0.25
N LEU A 89 -8.13 -17.68 0.50
CA LEU A 89 -6.79 -17.91 -0.05
C LEU A 89 -6.54 -19.39 -0.35
N ASP A 90 -7.05 -20.30 0.48
CA ASP A 90 -6.94 -21.74 0.28
C ASP A 90 -7.79 -22.18 -0.94
N ALA A 91 -8.96 -21.57 -1.15
CA ALA A 91 -9.78 -21.78 -2.35
C ALA A 91 -9.06 -21.32 -3.64
N LEU A 92 -8.29 -20.24 -3.58
CA LEU A 92 -7.49 -19.75 -4.70
C LEU A 92 -6.30 -20.67 -5.03
N THR A 93 -5.59 -21.14 -4.01
CA THR A 93 -4.40 -21.99 -4.21
C THR A 93 -4.75 -23.42 -4.61
N SER A 94 -5.95 -23.90 -4.26
CA SER A 94 -6.45 -25.22 -4.66
C SER A 94 -7.09 -25.26 -6.05
N ALA A 95 -7.33 -24.11 -6.68
CA ALA A 95 -7.95 -24.03 -7.99
C ALA A 95 -7.00 -24.50 -9.11
N ALA A 96 -7.34 -25.61 -9.77
CA ALA A 96 -6.60 -26.13 -10.92
C ALA A 96 -7.07 -25.54 -12.26
N ASP A 97 -8.36 -25.19 -12.36
CA ASP A 97 -8.98 -24.71 -13.58
C ASP A 97 -9.20 -23.19 -13.55
N GLY A 98 -9.14 -22.56 -14.73
CA GLY A 98 -9.43 -21.12 -14.87
C GLY A 98 -10.83 -20.72 -14.39
N LYS A 99 -11.82 -21.63 -14.50
CA LYS A 99 -13.19 -21.39 -13.99
C LYS A 99 -13.28 -21.46 -12.46
N SER A 100 -12.58 -22.42 -11.83
CA SER A 100 -12.53 -22.50 -10.36
C SER A 100 -11.77 -21.33 -9.78
N PHE A 101 -10.69 -20.90 -10.43
CA PHE A 101 -9.91 -19.74 -10.04
C PHE A 101 -10.75 -18.47 -10.11
N ALA A 102 -11.50 -18.27 -11.21
CA ALA A 102 -12.37 -17.13 -11.37
C ALA A 102 -13.41 -17.01 -10.24
N LYS A 103 -14.07 -18.12 -9.88
CA LYS A 103 -15.03 -18.13 -8.77
C LYS A 103 -14.39 -17.80 -7.42
N ALA A 104 -13.26 -18.41 -7.10
CA ALA A 104 -12.55 -18.14 -5.84
C ALA A 104 -12.03 -16.69 -5.77
N ALA A 105 -11.60 -16.15 -6.91
CA ALA A 105 -11.22 -14.76 -7.06
C ALA A 105 -12.42 -13.83 -6.84
N ASP A 106 -13.57 -14.12 -7.45
CA ASP A 106 -14.80 -13.35 -7.27
C ASP A 106 -15.26 -13.37 -5.80
N ASP A 107 -15.25 -14.53 -5.14
CA ASP A 107 -15.60 -14.65 -3.71
C ASP A 107 -14.66 -13.82 -2.82
N LEU A 108 -13.36 -13.83 -3.10
CA LEU A 108 -12.39 -12.98 -2.40
C LEU A 108 -12.65 -11.49 -2.68
N SER A 109 -13.03 -11.12 -3.91
CA SER A 109 -13.37 -9.75 -4.26
C SER A 109 -14.61 -9.26 -3.51
N LEU A 110 -15.64 -10.10 -3.38
CA LEU A 110 -16.86 -9.80 -2.63
C LEU A 110 -16.55 -9.61 -1.14
N TRP A 111 -15.68 -10.46 -0.59
CA TRP A 111 -15.20 -10.29 0.79
C TRP A 111 -14.45 -8.97 0.98
N LEU A 112 -13.53 -8.62 0.06
CA LEU A 112 -12.79 -7.35 0.11
C LEU A 112 -13.73 -6.13 0.03
N ILE A 113 -14.78 -6.20 -0.78
CA ILE A 113 -15.80 -5.14 -0.89
C ILE A 113 -16.61 -5.04 0.40
N GLY A 114 -16.98 -6.18 1.01
CA GLY A 114 -17.75 -6.22 2.24
C GLY A 114 -17.03 -5.62 3.45
N GLU A 115 -15.72 -5.85 3.56
CA GLU A 115 -14.90 -5.23 4.63
C GLU A 115 -14.62 -3.74 4.35
N GLY A 116 -14.58 -3.33 3.07
CA GLY A 116 -14.35 -1.95 2.62
C GLY A 116 -12.92 -1.41 2.87
N LYS A 117 -12.22 -1.96 3.86
CA LYS A 117 -10.81 -1.70 4.17
C LYS A 117 -10.12 -3.00 4.55
N LEU A 118 -8.83 -3.07 4.28
CA LEU A 118 -8.03 -4.24 4.65
C LEU A 118 -7.82 -4.26 6.18
N PRO A 119 -8.24 -5.33 6.89
CA PRO A 119 -8.15 -5.37 8.34
C PRO A 119 -6.70 -5.45 8.81
N GLU A 120 -6.43 -5.04 10.05
CA GLU A 120 -5.07 -4.94 10.56
C GLU A 120 -4.37 -6.31 10.64
N GLY A 121 -3.08 -6.34 10.27
CA GLY A 121 -2.23 -7.55 10.31
C GLY A 121 -2.30 -8.46 9.09
N LEU A 122 -3.01 -8.04 8.04
CA LEU A 122 -2.92 -8.60 6.71
C LEU A 122 -2.06 -7.69 5.82
N ASP A 123 -1.13 -8.30 5.09
CA ASP A 123 -0.25 -7.60 4.17
C ASP A 123 -0.80 -7.75 2.75
N ALA A 124 -1.18 -6.62 2.14
CA ALA A 124 -1.73 -6.61 0.79
C ALA A 124 -0.74 -7.14 -0.26
N SER A 125 0.57 -6.95 -0.04
CA SER A 125 1.62 -7.48 -0.91
C SER A 125 1.65 -9.00 -0.90
N LEU A 126 1.63 -9.62 0.29
CA LEU A 126 1.64 -11.08 0.41
C LEU A 126 0.41 -11.71 -0.25
N ILE A 127 -0.77 -11.10 -0.04
CA ILE A 127 -2.01 -11.57 -0.69
C ILE A 127 -1.90 -11.44 -2.22
N ARG A 128 -1.40 -10.31 -2.73
CA ARG A 128 -1.18 -10.12 -4.16
C ARG A 128 -0.24 -11.17 -4.74
N ASP A 129 0.88 -11.43 -4.07
CA ASP A 129 1.90 -12.35 -4.55
C ASP A 129 1.35 -13.78 -4.58
N LEU A 130 0.58 -14.19 -3.56
CA LEU A 130 -0.14 -15.48 -3.58
C LEU A 130 -1.14 -15.60 -4.72
N ILE A 131 -1.93 -14.56 -4.99
CA ILE A 131 -2.88 -14.54 -6.12
C ILE A 131 -2.11 -14.64 -7.44
N GLN A 132 -0.98 -13.94 -7.56
CA GLN A 132 -0.15 -13.97 -8.76
C GLN A 132 0.50 -15.35 -8.97
N ASP A 133 0.92 -16.02 -7.92
CA ASP A 133 1.50 -17.36 -8.00
C ASP A 133 0.45 -18.41 -8.35
N ALA A 134 -0.74 -18.34 -7.75
CA ALA A 134 -1.88 -19.18 -8.14
C ALA A 134 -2.28 -18.96 -9.61
N TYR A 135 -2.27 -17.71 -10.06
CA TYR A 135 -2.55 -17.37 -11.46
C TYR A 135 -1.53 -17.96 -12.44
N LYS A 136 -0.23 -17.88 -12.11
CA LYS A 136 0.85 -18.45 -12.93
C LYS A 136 0.85 -19.98 -12.96
N ALA A 137 0.27 -20.63 -11.95
CA ALA A 137 0.16 -22.08 -11.88
C ALA A 137 -0.94 -22.66 -12.79
N LEU A 138 -1.83 -21.80 -13.33
CA LEU A 138 -2.91 -22.23 -14.22
C LEU A 138 -2.39 -22.75 -15.57
N PRO A 139 -3.09 -23.71 -16.20
CA PRO A 139 -2.74 -24.18 -17.53
C PRO A 139 -2.89 -23.05 -18.56
N MET A 140 -1.84 -22.84 -19.35
CA MET A 140 -1.80 -21.80 -20.38
C MET A 140 -2.24 -22.35 -21.74
N GLU A 141 -3.25 -21.74 -22.32
CA GLU A 141 -3.69 -21.98 -23.69
C GLU A 141 -2.94 -21.08 -24.67
N LYS A 142 -2.59 -21.62 -25.83
CA LYS A 142 -1.94 -20.89 -26.92
C LYS A 142 -2.99 -20.26 -27.82
N TYR A 143 -2.81 -19.00 -28.18
CA TYR A 143 -3.64 -18.33 -29.17
C TYR A 143 -2.79 -17.47 -30.11
N TYR A 144 -3.32 -17.23 -31.30
CA TYR A 144 -2.66 -16.38 -32.30
C TYR A 144 -2.90 -14.91 -31.99
N CYS A 145 -1.83 -14.14 -31.98
CA CYS A 145 -1.84 -12.71 -31.71
C CYS A 145 -0.98 -11.96 -32.74
N GLU A 146 -1.08 -10.63 -32.76
CA GLU A 146 -0.25 -9.80 -33.64
C GLU A 146 1.23 -10.10 -33.40
N GLU A 147 1.97 -10.27 -34.50
CA GLU A 147 3.37 -10.63 -34.44
C GLU A 147 4.19 -9.44 -33.92
N THR A 148 4.78 -9.64 -32.74
CA THR A 148 5.79 -8.73 -32.19
C THR A 148 7.16 -9.39 -32.28
N ARG A 149 8.23 -8.59 -32.16
CA ARG A 149 9.63 -9.06 -32.22
C ARG A 149 9.94 -10.20 -31.26
N THR A 150 9.18 -10.36 -30.17
CA THR A 150 9.40 -11.36 -29.12
C THR A 150 8.44 -12.54 -29.16
N ASN A 151 7.23 -12.37 -29.72
CA ASN A 151 6.16 -13.34 -29.54
C ASN A 151 5.95 -14.26 -30.75
N GLN A 152 6.57 -13.98 -31.92
CA GLN A 152 6.46 -14.81 -33.13
C GLN A 152 5.00 -15.17 -33.51
N GLY A 153 4.05 -14.28 -33.18
CA GLY A 153 2.61 -14.47 -33.45
C GLY A 153 1.87 -15.43 -32.50
N ILE A 154 2.50 -15.93 -31.43
CA ILE A 154 1.89 -16.86 -30.47
C ILE A 154 1.90 -16.23 -29.07
N CYS A 155 0.71 -16.10 -28.49
CA CYS A 155 0.51 -15.61 -27.13
C CYS A 155 -0.08 -16.73 -26.25
N PHE A 156 0.11 -16.58 -24.94
CA PHE A 156 -0.34 -17.54 -23.93
C PHE A 156 -1.31 -16.86 -22.97
N THR A 157 -2.43 -17.52 -22.68
CA THR A 157 -3.42 -17.05 -21.71
C THR A 157 -3.99 -18.23 -20.91
N PRO A 158 -4.26 -18.09 -19.61
CA PRO A 158 -4.96 -19.13 -18.84
C PRO A 158 -6.49 -19.11 -19.08
N GLY A 159 -6.95 -18.30 -20.02
CA GLY A 159 -8.35 -18.16 -20.42
C GLY A 159 -8.95 -16.82 -20.00
N PRO A 160 -9.98 -16.34 -20.72
CA PRO A 160 -10.55 -15.00 -20.52
C PRO A 160 -11.16 -14.83 -19.12
N ALA A 161 -11.83 -15.85 -18.60
CA ALA A 161 -12.45 -15.80 -17.27
C ALA A 161 -11.42 -15.61 -16.15
N ALA A 162 -10.27 -16.29 -16.22
CA ALA A 162 -9.22 -16.18 -15.21
C ALA A 162 -8.52 -14.82 -15.25
N GLU A 163 -8.26 -14.30 -16.46
CA GLU A 163 -7.67 -12.97 -16.70
C GLU A 163 -8.55 -11.84 -16.12
N ASP A 164 -9.85 -11.89 -16.40
CA ASP A 164 -10.78 -10.85 -15.95
C ASP A 164 -10.96 -10.87 -14.44
N ALA A 165 -11.12 -12.06 -13.85
CA ALA A 165 -11.22 -12.23 -12.40
C ALA A 165 -9.93 -11.80 -11.68
N TYR A 166 -8.76 -12.16 -12.20
CA TYR A 166 -7.47 -11.73 -11.66
C TYR A 166 -7.37 -10.20 -11.64
N LYS A 167 -7.66 -9.53 -12.76
CA LYS A 167 -7.63 -8.06 -12.85
C LYS A 167 -8.62 -7.41 -11.90
N ALA A 168 -9.83 -7.97 -11.78
CA ALA A 168 -10.86 -7.48 -10.88
C ALA A 168 -10.41 -7.55 -9.41
N VAL A 169 -9.92 -8.71 -8.96
CA VAL A 169 -9.43 -8.90 -7.58
C VAL A 169 -8.27 -7.97 -7.26
N ILE A 170 -7.26 -7.88 -8.14
CA ILE A 170 -6.10 -7.01 -7.89
C ILE A 170 -6.53 -5.54 -7.79
N ARG A 171 -7.51 -5.11 -8.58
CA ARG A 171 -8.07 -3.76 -8.49
C ARG A 171 -8.76 -3.53 -7.14
N GLU A 172 -9.61 -4.45 -6.68
CA GLU A 172 -10.29 -4.31 -5.40
C GLU A 172 -9.30 -4.37 -4.22
N LEU A 173 -8.28 -5.23 -4.30
CA LEU A 173 -7.20 -5.29 -3.30
C LEU A 173 -6.44 -3.96 -3.19
N ARG A 174 -6.16 -3.30 -4.31
CA ARG A 174 -5.52 -1.97 -4.34
C ARG A 174 -6.42 -0.89 -3.74
N LYS A 175 -7.73 -0.95 -3.97
CA LYS A 175 -8.69 -0.01 -3.35
C LYS A 175 -8.75 -0.23 -1.83
N ALA A 176 -8.85 -1.49 -1.40
CA ALA A 176 -8.89 -1.85 0.00
C ALA A 176 -7.62 -1.41 0.75
N SER A 177 -6.43 -1.54 0.13
CA SER A 177 -5.15 -1.17 0.72
C SER A 177 -4.92 0.35 0.77
N SER A 178 -5.27 1.08 -0.29
CA SER A 178 -5.05 2.54 -0.38
C SER A 178 -6.05 3.39 0.40
N SER A 179 -7.14 2.81 0.90
CA SER A 179 -8.18 3.50 1.66
C SER A 179 -7.71 4.17 2.96
N LYS A 180 -6.54 3.78 3.50
CA LYS A 180 -5.90 4.45 4.66
C LYS A 180 -5.21 5.78 4.30
N GLY A 181 -4.95 6.06 3.02
CA GLY A 181 -4.04 7.13 2.59
C GLY A 181 -4.64 8.49 2.23
N LYS A 182 -5.96 8.61 2.05
CA LYS A 182 -6.57 9.88 1.58
C LYS A 182 -6.76 10.96 2.66
N GLY A 183 -6.34 10.71 3.91
CA GLY A 183 -6.45 11.69 5.00
C GLY A 183 -5.38 11.61 6.09
N ALA A 184 -4.44 10.66 6.03
CA ALA A 184 -3.42 10.45 7.07
C ALA A 184 -2.03 11.06 6.74
N LEU A 185 -1.91 11.78 5.62
CA LEU A 185 -0.67 12.47 5.20
C LEU A 185 -0.61 13.94 5.67
N MET A 186 -1.43 14.31 6.65
CA MET A 186 -1.34 15.60 7.32
C MET A 186 -1.29 15.32 8.83
N SER A 187 -0.17 15.66 9.46
CA SER A 187 0.07 15.60 10.92
C SER A 187 0.61 14.29 11.50
N ASP A 188 1.77 13.83 11.04
CA ASP A 188 2.76 13.21 11.95
C ASP A 188 4.17 13.43 11.38
N GLY A 189 4.68 14.64 11.59
CA GLY A 189 5.99 15.11 11.11
C GLY A 189 7.21 14.44 11.77
N VAL A 190 7.13 13.20 12.26
CA VAL A 190 8.23 12.58 13.04
C VAL A 190 8.53 11.11 12.70
N SER A 191 7.85 10.42 11.76
CA SER A 191 8.20 8.99 11.50
C SER A 191 8.19 8.50 10.04
N ALA A 192 7.99 9.37 9.05
CA ALA A 192 7.93 8.94 7.64
C ALA A 192 9.29 8.78 6.92
N ALA A 193 10.42 8.83 7.63
CA ALA A 193 11.74 8.81 6.98
C ALA A 193 12.23 7.42 6.54
N ASN A 194 11.52 6.31 6.84
CA ASN A 194 12.04 4.96 6.52
C ASN A 194 11.03 3.93 5.99
N SER A 195 9.77 4.29 5.70
CA SER A 195 8.89 3.41 4.94
C SER A 195 9.04 3.71 3.46
N ALA A 196 10.07 3.10 2.86
CA ALA A 196 10.27 3.09 1.42
C ALA A 196 8.99 2.66 0.70
N ALA A 197 8.68 3.40 -0.36
CA ALA A 197 7.60 3.15 -1.28
C ALA A 197 7.73 1.76 -1.93
N PHE A 198 6.57 1.16 -2.20
CA PHE A 198 6.43 0.06 -3.16
C PHE A 198 6.92 0.46 -4.55
#